data_AF-A0A7S2P841-F1
#
_entry.id   AF-A0A7S2P841-F1
#
_cell.length_a   1.000
_cell.length_b   1.000
_cell.length_c   1.000
_cell.angle_alpha   90.00
_cell.angle_beta   90.00
_cell.angle_gamma   90.00
#
_symmetry.space_group_name_H-M   'P 1'
#
loop_
_entity.id
_entity.type
_entity.pdbx_description
1 polymer ?
#
loop_
_entity_poly.entity_id
_entity_poly.type
_entity_poly.pdbx_seq_one_letter_code
_entity_poly.pdbx_strand_id
1 'polypeptide(L)'
;AEGMKHFCQSLLSLNLTGGLWICFLANPQTWPADDLDRLLGSNAWLSPFAVALGDAERVVAVRNSNVNMYTRLWCVFELYAAYTRGKPVCPVGPSHQDPDPDSIGLNAECSVERDAKRLRAAMEHCADEVNEWVCGVLQDSTVEDESFESPAASPAPAART
;
A
#
# COMPACT_ATOMS: atom_id res chain seq x y z
N ALA A 1 -11.97 15.59 -2.85
CA ALA A 1 -11.47 15.90 -1.48
C ALA A 1 -11.77 14.78 -0.49
N GLU A 2 -12.99 14.19 -0.50
CA GLU A 2 -13.39 13.13 0.44
C GLU A 2 -12.45 11.91 0.48
N GLY A 3 -11.94 11.42 -0.66
CA GLY A 3 -10.99 10.30 -0.67
C GLY A 3 -9.70 10.57 0.12
N MET A 4 -9.19 11.80 0.11
CA MET A 4 -8.00 12.17 0.89
C MET A 4 -8.31 12.24 2.38
N LYS A 5 -9.51 12.70 2.77
CA LYS A 5 -9.92 12.73 4.17
C LYS A 5 -10.00 11.31 4.74
N HIS A 6 -10.63 10.39 4.01
CA HIS A 6 -10.67 8.97 4.40
C HIS A 6 -9.28 8.36 4.51
N PHE A 7 -8.41 8.63 3.53
CA PHE A 7 -7.02 8.18 3.59
C PHE A 7 -6.31 8.66 4.86
N CYS A 8 -6.40 9.95 5.19
CA CYS A 8 -5.80 10.50 6.41
C CYS A 8 -6.44 9.92 7.67
N GLN A 9 -7.76 9.74 7.70
CA GLN A 9 -8.46 9.15 8.85
C GLN A 9 -8.00 7.70 9.11
N SER A 10 -7.87 6.88 8.07
CA SER A 10 -7.36 5.50 8.18
C SER A 10 -5.90 5.44 8.64
N LEU A 11 -5.07 6.44 8.28
CA LEU A 11 -3.71 6.53 8.82
C LEU A 11 -3.68 6.98 10.28
N LEU A 12 -4.52 7.96 10.65
CA LEU A 12 -4.60 8.47 12.01
C LEU A 12 -5.12 7.42 12.99
N SER A 13 -6.05 6.56 12.57
CA SER A 13 -6.58 5.47 13.41
C SER A 13 -5.53 4.42 13.78
N LEU A 14 -4.43 4.34 13.02
CA LEU A 14 -3.34 3.40 13.30
C LEU A 14 -2.34 3.91 14.35
N ASN A 15 -2.46 5.18 14.77
CA ASN A 15 -1.54 5.82 15.72
C ASN A 15 -0.05 5.60 15.35
N LEU A 16 0.26 5.72 14.05
CA LEU A 16 1.60 5.48 13.52
C LEU A 16 2.59 6.52 14.09
N THR A 17 3.78 6.07 14.44
CA THR A 17 4.91 6.92 14.83
C THR A 17 6.02 6.84 13.79
N GLY A 18 6.85 7.87 13.69
CA GLY A 18 7.96 7.92 12.73
C GLY A 18 7.60 8.50 11.36
N GLY A 19 8.44 8.23 10.37
CA GLY A 19 8.27 8.71 9.00
C GLY A 19 7.40 7.77 8.17
N LEU A 20 6.59 8.35 7.27
CA LEU A 20 5.78 7.60 6.31
C LEU A 20 6.29 7.84 4.89
N TRP A 21 6.43 6.75 4.14
CA TRP A 21 6.60 6.80 2.69
C TRP A 21 5.30 6.34 2.02
N ILE A 22 4.74 7.16 1.14
CA ILE A 22 3.41 6.94 0.55
C ILE A 22 3.53 7.01 -0.97
N CYS A 23 3.19 5.93 -1.68
CA CYS A 23 3.50 5.76 -3.11
C CYS A 23 3.04 6.94 -3.98
N PHE A 24 1.78 7.37 -3.82
CA PHE A 24 1.21 8.42 -4.66
C PHE A 24 1.65 9.85 -4.24
N LEU A 25 2.30 10.02 -3.09
CA LEU A 25 2.90 11.29 -2.66
C LEU A 25 4.39 11.34 -3.00
N ALA A 26 5.08 10.21 -2.95
CA ALA A 26 6.49 10.10 -3.25
C ALA A 26 6.79 10.05 -4.76
N ASN A 27 5.85 9.49 -5.55
CA ASN A 27 5.97 9.44 -7.00
C ASN A 27 5.21 10.63 -7.61
N PRO A 28 5.86 11.51 -8.40
CA PRO A 28 5.21 12.67 -9.00
C PRO A 28 4.15 12.26 -10.04
N GLN A 29 2.88 12.23 -9.62
CA GLN A 29 1.76 11.73 -10.46
C GLN A 29 1.50 12.59 -11.71
N THR A 30 2.00 13.82 -11.74
CA THR A 30 1.81 14.78 -12.84
C THR A 30 2.98 14.82 -13.81
N TRP A 31 4.02 14.00 -13.61
CA TRP A 31 5.15 13.95 -14.51
C TRP A 31 4.79 13.34 -15.87
N PRO A 32 5.49 13.73 -16.94
CA PRO A 32 5.48 12.98 -18.19
C PRO A 32 5.83 11.51 -17.96
N ALA A 33 5.20 10.61 -18.73
CA ALA A 33 5.38 9.17 -18.56
C ALA A 33 6.84 8.73 -18.66
N ASP A 34 7.65 9.36 -19.51
CA ASP A 34 9.08 9.04 -19.67
C ASP A 34 9.90 9.42 -18.44
N ASP A 35 9.59 10.54 -17.77
CA ASP A 35 10.29 10.96 -16.57
C ASP A 35 9.88 10.10 -15.37
N LEU A 36 8.61 9.71 -15.31
CA LEU A 36 8.13 8.76 -14.31
C LEU A 36 8.77 7.37 -14.51
N ASP A 37 8.89 6.89 -15.75
CA ASP A 37 9.56 5.61 -16.05
C ASP A 37 11.05 5.63 -15.65
N ARG A 38 11.74 6.76 -15.87
CA ARG A 38 13.12 6.93 -15.38
C ARG A 38 13.21 6.85 -13.86
N LEU A 39 12.26 7.45 -13.14
CA LEU A 39 12.19 7.38 -11.68
C LEU A 39 11.90 5.97 -11.17
N LEU A 40 10.96 5.27 -11.80
CA LEU A 40 10.58 3.90 -11.42
C LEU A 40 11.64 2.86 -11.81
N GLY A 41 12.45 3.17 -12.84
CA GLY A 41 13.57 2.37 -13.28
C GLY A 41 13.16 1.12 -14.07
N SER A 42 14.13 0.45 -14.70
CA SER A 42 13.86 -0.77 -15.49
C SER A 42 13.68 -2.03 -14.63
N ASN A 43 14.07 -1.99 -13.36
CA ASN A 43 13.92 -3.09 -12.41
C ASN A 43 12.96 -2.68 -11.30
N ALA A 44 11.77 -3.30 -11.24
CA ALA A 44 10.75 -2.96 -10.26
C ALA A 44 11.23 -3.15 -8.81
N TRP A 45 12.16 -4.08 -8.57
CA TRP A 45 12.78 -4.33 -7.26
C TRP A 45 13.71 -3.22 -6.79
N LEU A 46 14.04 -2.27 -7.68
CA LEU A 46 14.82 -1.06 -7.38
C LEU A 46 13.96 0.22 -7.46
N SER A 47 12.64 0.08 -7.60
CA SER A 47 11.73 1.23 -7.59
C SER A 47 11.80 2.00 -6.26
N PRO A 48 11.40 3.28 -6.22
CA PRO A 48 11.37 4.08 -4.99
C PRO A 48 10.65 3.38 -3.82
N PHE A 49 9.52 2.71 -4.09
CA PHE A 49 8.84 1.90 -3.08
C PHE A 49 9.70 0.74 -2.60
N ALA A 50 10.28 -0.04 -3.52
CA ALA A 50 11.10 -1.19 -3.15
C ALA A 50 12.36 -0.78 -2.39
N VAL A 51 12.90 0.42 -2.61
CA VAL A 51 13.98 0.98 -1.78
C VAL A 51 13.44 1.34 -0.39
N ALA A 52 12.36 2.11 -0.30
CA ALA A 52 11.76 2.49 0.98
C ALA A 52 11.33 1.29 1.84
N LEU A 53 10.82 0.23 1.20
CA LEU A 53 10.44 -1.02 1.83
C LEU A 53 11.62 -1.73 2.51
N GLY A 54 12.86 -1.49 2.06
CA GLY A 54 14.05 -2.04 2.70
C GLY A 54 14.15 -1.62 4.17
N ASP A 55 13.93 -0.33 4.41
CA ASP A 55 14.04 0.31 5.72
C ASP A 55 12.71 0.32 6.50
N ALA A 56 11.58 0.09 5.84
CA ALA A 56 10.26 0.09 6.49
C ALA A 56 10.07 -1.11 7.44
N GLU A 57 9.42 -0.89 8.58
CA GLU A 57 9.08 -1.98 9.50
C GLU A 57 7.83 -2.76 9.07
N ARG A 58 6.87 -2.08 8.44
CA ARG A 58 5.57 -2.62 8.01
C ARG A 58 5.04 -1.83 6.82
N VAL A 59 4.05 -2.39 6.13
CA VAL A 59 3.33 -1.76 5.03
C VAL A 59 1.87 -1.54 5.46
N VAL A 60 1.32 -0.37 5.16
CA VAL A 60 -0.09 -0.06 5.39
C VAL A 60 -0.81 -0.01 4.04
N ALA A 61 -1.78 -0.89 3.85
CA ALA A 61 -2.60 -0.95 2.64
C ALA A 61 -3.90 -0.17 2.87
N VAL A 62 -3.91 1.12 2.52
CA VAL A 62 -5.06 2.00 2.74
C VAL A 62 -6.09 1.86 1.61
N ARG A 63 -7.18 1.15 1.90
CA ARG A 63 -8.29 0.89 0.98
C ARG A 63 -9.33 2.01 1.02
N ASN A 64 -10.10 2.13 -0.05
CA ASN A 64 -11.29 2.97 -0.10
C ASN A 64 -12.38 2.33 -0.98
N SER A 65 -13.63 2.78 -0.81
CA SER A 65 -14.79 2.26 -1.53
C SER A 65 -14.91 2.74 -2.98
N ASN A 66 -14.09 3.71 -3.41
CA ASN A 66 -14.20 4.26 -4.77
C ASN A 66 -13.42 3.42 -5.79
N VAL A 67 -12.22 2.94 -5.42
CA VAL A 67 -11.34 2.21 -6.33
C VAL A 67 -10.70 1.05 -5.57
N ASN A 68 -10.80 -0.14 -6.16
CA ASN A 68 -10.12 -1.32 -5.66
C ASN A 68 -8.63 -1.22 -6.00
N MET A 69 -7.76 -1.05 -4.99
CA MET A 69 -6.32 -0.92 -5.23
C MET A 69 -5.69 -2.19 -5.81
N TYR A 70 -6.30 -3.36 -5.61
CA TYR A 70 -5.78 -4.64 -6.10
C TYR A 70 -6.00 -4.84 -7.60
N THR A 71 -6.74 -3.95 -8.27
CA THR A 71 -6.81 -3.91 -9.74
C THR A 71 -5.69 -3.09 -10.37
N ARG A 72 -4.80 -2.50 -9.55
CA ARG A 72 -3.63 -1.75 -9.99
C ARG A 72 -2.39 -2.61 -9.81
N LEU A 73 -1.78 -3.02 -10.91
CA LEU A 73 -0.70 -4.03 -10.89
C LEU A 73 0.56 -3.56 -10.15
N TRP A 74 0.82 -2.24 -10.11
CA TRP A 74 1.85 -1.67 -9.24
C TRP A 74 1.56 -1.94 -7.76
N CYS A 75 0.32 -1.71 -7.29
CA CYS A 75 -0.05 -1.98 -5.91
C CYS A 75 0.05 -3.48 -5.59
N VAL A 76 -0.32 -4.35 -6.52
CA VAL A 76 -0.13 -5.81 -6.38
C VAL A 76 1.36 -6.15 -6.21
N PHE A 77 2.23 -5.60 -7.06
CA PHE A 77 3.67 -5.81 -6.95
C PHE A 77 4.23 -5.29 -5.62
N GLU A 78 3.82 -4.09 -5.18
CA GLU A 78 4.29 -3.49 -3.93
C GLU A 78 3.93 -4.36 -2.71
N LEU A 79 2.71 -4.88 -2.71
CA LEU A 79 2.24 -5.81 -1.68
C LEU A 79 3.04 -7.13 -1.74
N TYR A 80 3.23 -7.70 -2.92
CA TYR A 80 4.04 -8.92 -3.09
C TYR A 80 5.51 -8.70 -2.66
N ALA A 81 6.08 -7.54 -2.94
CA ALA A 81 7.41 -7.16 -2.49
C ALA A 81 7.47 -7.10 -0.95
N ALA A 82 6.40 -6.65 -0.29
CA ALA A 82 6.30 -6.69 1.17
C ALA A 82 6.27 -8.13 1.70
N TYR A 83 5.43 -8.98 1.09
CA TYR A 83 5.32 -10.41 1.42
C TYR A 83 6.68 -11.12 1.32
N THR A 84 7.36 -11.01 0.17
CA THR A 84 8.66 -11.65 -0.08
C THR A 84 9.77 -11.18 0.86
N ARG A 85 9.65 -9.98 1.43
CA ARG A 85 10.60 -9.44 2.42
C ARG A 85 10.16 -9.67 3.87
N GLY A 86 9.09 -10.43 4.10
CA GLY A 86 8.55 -10.70 5.43
C GLY A 86 8.08 -9.43 6.15
N LYS A 87 7.67 -8.40 5.41
CA LYS A 87 7.17 -7.14 5.97
C LYS A 87 5.67 -7.29 6.25
N PRO A 88 5.20 -7.12 7.51
CA PRO A 88 3.78 -7.21 7.81
C PRO A 88 2.96 -6.19 7.01
N VAL A 89 1.86 -6.63 6.43
CA VAL A 89 0.90 -5.77 5.74
C VAL A 89 -0.32 -5.56 6.63
N CYS A 90 -0.66 -4.30 6.89
CA CYS A 90 -1.83 -3.91 7.66
C CYS A 90 -2.84 -3.25 6.70
N PRO A 91 -3.86 -3.98 6.22
CA PRO A 91 -4.94 -3.40 5.45
C PRO A 91 -5.81 -2.54 6.36
N VAL A 92 -6.19 -1.35 5.89
CA VAL A 92 -7.10 -0.44 6.61
C VAL A 92 -8.10 0.20 5.66
N GLY A 93 -9.18 0.74 6.22
CA GLY A 93 -10.26 1.32 5.42
C GLY A 93 -11.18 0.26 4.81
N PRO A 94 -12.27 0.70 4.16
CA PRO A 94 -13.31 -0.20 3.66
C PRO A 94 -12.77 -1.11 2.56
N SER A 95 -13.09 -2.40 2.66
CA SER A 95 -12.81 -3.37 1.59
C SER A 95 -13.86 -3.27 0.48
N HIS A 96 -13.47 -3.59 -0.75
CA HIS A 96 -14.43 -3.76 -1.84
C HIS A 96 -15.12 -5.11 -1.65
N GLN A 97 -16.45 -5.11 -1.66
CA GLN A 97 -17.22 -6.35 -1.65
C GLN A 97 -17.16 -6.96 -3.05
N ASP A 98 -16.84 -8.25 -3.10
CA ASP A 98 -16.80 -9.07 -4.31
C ASP A 98 -15.89 -8.54 -5.43
N PRO A 99 -14.57 -8.42 -5.18
CA PRO A 99 -13.63 -8.05 -6.23
C PRO A 99 -13.66 -9.09 -7.35
N ASP A 100 -13.77 -8.63 -8.60
CA ASP A 100 -13.71 -9.49 -9.77
C ASP A 100 -12.33 -10.19 -9.84
N PRO A 101 -12.27 -11.53 -9.69
CA PRO A 101 -11.02 -12.30 -9.71
C PRO A 101 -10.22 -12.12 -11.02
N ASP A 102 -10.91 -11.81 -12.12
CA ASP A 102 -10.29 -11.61 -13.43
C ASP A 102 -9.65 -10.21 -13.57
N SER A 103 -9.79 -9.36 -12.54
CA SER A 103 -9.28 -7.98 -12.55
C SER A 103 -8.22 -7.69 -11.48
N ILE A 104 -7.89 -8.66 -10.62
CA ILE A 104 -6.95 -8.50 -9.49
C ILE A 104 -5.69 -9.35 -9.64
N GLY A 105 -4.73 -9.17 -8.73
CA GLY A 105 -3.51 -9.98 -8.72
C GLY A 105 -2.69 -9.76 -9.99
N LEU A 106 -2.25 -10.83 -10.65
CA LEU A 106 -1.52 -10.70 -11.93
C LEU A 106 -2.38 -10.24 -13.12
N ASN A 107 -3.70 -10.35 -13.00
CA ASN A 107 -4.65 -9.85 -13.99
C ASN A 107 -4.91 -8.34 -13.84
N ALA A 108 -4.42 -7.73 -12.76
CA ALA A 108 -4.48 -6.29 -12.56
C ALA A 108 -3.81 -5.51 -13.70
N GLU A 109 -4.19 -4.23 -13.82
CA GLU A 109 -3.81 -3.38 -14.94
C GLU A 109 -2.79 -2.30 -14.55
N CYS A 110 -2.07 -1.83 -15.56
CA CYS A 110 -1.28 -0.60 -15.53
C CYS A 110 -1.69 0.27 -16.72
N SER A 111 -1.67 1.59 -16.54
CA SER A 111 -1.91 2.53 -17.64
C SER A 111 -0.84 2.48 -18.74
N VAL A 112 0.34 1.93 -18.44
CA VAL A 112 1.46 1.77 -19.36
C VAL A 112 1.75 0.29 -19.55
N GLU A 113 1.60 -0.21 -20.78
CA GLU A 113 1.81 -1.62 -21.12
C GLU A 113 3.22 -2.13 -20.80
N ARG A 114 4.24 -1.26 -20.94
CA ARG A 114 5.62 -1.59 -20.57
C ARG A 114 5.74 -1.91 -19.08
N ASP A 115 5.06 -1.15 -18.22
CA ASP A 115 5.05 -1.41 -16.78
C ASP A 115 4.37 -2.75 -16.50
N ALA A 116 3.25 -3.02 -17.18
CA ALA A 116 2.52 -4.27 -17.02
C ALA A 116 3.42 -5.49 -17.29
N LYS A 117 4.14 -5.48 -18.42
CA LYS A 117 5.11 -6.52 -18.78
C LYS A 117 6.23 -6.65 -17.76
N ARG A 118 6.81 -5.54 -17.32
CA ARG A 118 7.90 -5.54 -16.33
C ARG A 118 7.46 -6.15 -15.00
N LEU A 119 6.28 -5.77 -14.51
CA LEU A 119 5.77 -6.23 -13.21
C LEU A 119 5.36 -7.70 -13.25
N ARG A 120 4.70 -8.15 -14.33
CA ARG A 120 4.38 -9.58 -14.49
C ARG A 120 5.65 -10.42 -14.58
N ALA A 121 6.66 -9.99 -15.33
CA ALA A 121 7.95 -10.67 -15.37
C ALA A 121 8.64 -10.72 -13.98
N ALA A 122 8.50 -9.67 -13.18
CA ALA A 122 9.05 -9.64 -11.82
C ALA A 122 8.37 -10.62 -10.84
N MET A 123 7.17 -11.10 -11.17
CA MET A 123 6.34 -11.97 -10.34
C MET A 123 6.04 -13.35 -10.98
N GLU A 124 6.58 -13.62 -12.18
CA GLU A 124 6.18 -14.75 -13.03
C GLU A 124 6.31 -16.11 -12.32
N HIS A 125 7.34 -16.29 -11.50
CA HIS A 125 7.61 -17.55 -10.80
C HIS A 125 6.77 -17.75 -9.53
N CYS A 126 5.97 -16.76 -9.13
CA CYS A 126 5.18 -16.78 -7.90
C CYS A 126 3.72 -16.35 -8.18
N ALA A 127 3.24 -16.59 -9.40
CA ALA A 127 1.92 -16.16 -9.86
C ALA A 127 0.77 -16.62 -8.94
N ASP A 128 0.76 -17.90 -8.60
CA ASP A 128 -0.28 -18.49 -7.76
C ASP A 128 -0.21 -17.93 -6.34
N GLU A 129 1.00 -17.80 -5.79
CA GLU A 129 1.25 -17.22 -4.46
C GLU A 129 0.77 -15.76 -4.38
N VAL A 130 1.03 -14.96 -5.42
CA VAL A 130 0.58 -13.56 -5.51
C VAL A 130 -0.94 -13.49 -5.48
N ASN A 131 -1.61 -14.29 -6.32
CA ASN A 131 -3.07 -14.26 -6.43
C ASN A 131 -3.74 -14.76 -5.15
N GLU A 132 -3.27 -15.87 -4.58
CA GLU A 132 -3.78 -16.42 -3.32
C GLU A 132 -3.62 -15.41 -2.18
N TRP A 133 -2.44 -14.81 -2.06
CA TRP A 133 -2.15 -13.87 -0.98
C TRP A 133 -2.94 -12.56 -1.12
N VAL A 134 -3.08 -12.00 -2.33
CA VAL A 134 -3.93 -10.82 -2.56
C VAL A 134 -5.39 -11.11 -2.17
N CYS A 135 -5.92 -12.29 -2.51
CA CYS A 135 -7.25 -12.73 -2.08
C CYS A 135 -7.36 -12.83 -0.55
N GLY A 136 -6.31 -13.31 0.14
CA GLY A 136 -6.26 -13.33 1.60
C GLY A 136 -6.30 -11.93 2.22
N VAL A 137 -5.46 -11.00 1.74
CA VAL A 137 -5.41 -9.61 2.24
C VAL A 137 -6.73 -8.85 1.95
N LEU A 138 -7.42 -9.19 0.88
CA LEU A 138 -8.75 -8.67 0.53
C LEU A 138 -9.82 -9.03 1.57
N GLN A 139 -9.77 -10.27 2.04
CA GLN A 139 -10.70 -10.83 3.01
C GLN A 139 -10.38 -10.40 4.44
N ASP A 140 -9.15 -9.94 4.69
CA ASP A 140 -8.74 -9.44 5.99
C ASP A 140 -9.42 -8.09 6.30
N SER A 141 -10.51 -8.19 7.05
CA SER A 141 -11.18 -7.08 7.70
C SER A 141 -10.50 -6.83 9.04
N THR A 142 -9.59 -5.86 9.10
CA THR A 142 -9.20 -5.33 10.41
C THR A 142 -10.43 -4.67 11.03
N VAL A 143 -10.99 -5.38 12.01
CA VAL A 143 -11.82 -4.97 13.15
C VAL A 143 -12.33 -3.54 13.13
N GLU A 144 -13.65 -3.40 13.08
CA GLU A 144 -14.37 -2.21 13.56
C GLU A 144 -14.04 -1.99 15.04
N ASP A 145 -13.42 -0.85 15.35
CA ASP A 145 -13.57 -0.07 16.59
C ASP A 145 -13.81 -0.88 17.89
N GLU A 146 -12.78 -1.57 18.41
CA GLU A 146 -12.71 -1.81 19.85
C GLU A 146 -11.99 -0.61 20.49
N SER A 147 -12.79 0.21 21.16
CA SER A 147 -12.43 1.36 21.99
C SER A 147 -11.00 1.28 22.57
N PHE A 148 -10.07 2.01 21.95
CA PHE A 148 -8.76 2.24 22.52
C PHE A 148 -8.93 3.25 23.67
N GLU A 149 -9.01 2.77 24.91
CA GLU A 149 -8.86 3.63 26.08
C GLU A 149 -7.52 4.36 25.97
N SER A 150 -7.61 5.66 25.71
CA SER A 150 -6.46 6.55 25.60
C SER A 150 -5.70 6.56 26.92
N PRO A 151 -4.40 6.22 26.98
CA PRO A 151 -3.63 6.35 28.20
C PRO A 151 -3.61 7.83 28.60
N ALA A 152 -4.09 8.10 29.82
CA ALA A 152 -4.21 9.45 30.37
C ALA A 152 -2.92 10.25 30.13
N ALA A 153 -3.07 11.44 29.55
CA ALA A 153 -1.98 12.37 29.31
C ALA A 153 -1.17 12.58 30.60
N SER A 154 0.12 12.27 30.54
CA SER A 154 1.04 12.54 31.64
C SER A 154 1.08 14.04 31.92
N PRO A 155 0.95 14.50 33.17
CA PRO A 155 0.93 15.91 33.48
C PRO A 155 2.27 16.57 33.14
N ALA A 156 2.20 17.75 32.51
CA ALA A 156 3.34 18.55 32.14
C ALA A 156 4.23 18.87 33.36
N PRO A 157 5.56 18.88 33.21
CA PRO A 157 6.47 19.20 34.32
C PRO A 157 6.25 20.65 34.77
N ALA A 158 6.09 20.82 36.09
CA ALA A 158 5.91 22.12 36.73
C ALA A 158 7.08 23.06 36.39
N ALA A 159 6.75 24.25 35.91
CA ALA A 159 7.71 25.33 35.69
C ALA A 159 8.43 25.64 37.01
N ARG A 160 9.75 25.49 37.02
CA ARG A 160 10.58 25.96 38.14
C ARG A 160 10.67 27.48 38.07
N THR A 161 10.07 28.16 39.06
CA THR A 161 10.30 29.58 39.37
C THR A 161 11.67 29.79 39.98
#